data_AF-A0A7J6UX20-F1
#
_entry.id   AF-A0A7J6UX20-F1
#
_cell.length_a   1.000
_cell.length_b   1.000
_cell.length_c   1.000
_cell.angle_alpha   90.00
_cell.angle_beta   90.00
_cell.angle_gamma   90.00
#
_symmetry.space_group_name_H-M   'P 1'
#
loop_
_entity.id
_entity.type
_entity.pdbx_description
1 polymer ?
#
loop_
_entity_poly.entity_id
_entity_poly.type
_entity_poly.pdbx_seq_one_letter_code
_entity_poly.pdbx_strand_id
1 'polypeptide(L)'
;MNIPFDIVKGKGPAIFNPVREAADVDPVREFVPEESVPYVGEALSILRKEVNNESAVLDFVGATFTLASYVVEGGSSKHFSKIKRLAFSQPKVHHVHIFPYFTT
;
A
#
# COMPACT_ATOMS: atom_id res chain seq x y z
N MET A 1 7.96 0.68 -4.52
CA MET A 1 7.72 -0.50 -3.68
C MET A 1 8.03 -1.86 -4.31
N ASN A 2 7.98 -2.06 -5.64
CA ASN A 2 8.26 -3.37 -6.27
C ASN A 2 7.28 -4.49 -5.86
N ILE A 3 5.99 -4.16 -5.74
CA ILE A 3 4.91 -5.13 -5.46
C ILE A 3 3.95 -5.09 -6.65
N PRO A 4 3.99 -6.07 -7.56
CA PRO A 4 3.18 -6.03 -8.77
C PRO A 4 1.73 -6.46 -8.47
N PHE A 5 0.79 -5.67 -8.99
CA PHE A 5 -0.64 -5.89 -8.81
C PHE A 5 -1.44 -5.35 -10.01
N ASP A 6 -2.70 -5.75 -10.09
CA ASP A 6 -3.66 -5.19 -11.05
C ASP A 6 -5.05 -5.05 -10.42
N ILE A 7 -5.91 -4.21 -11.00
CA ILE A 7 -7.30 -4.01 -10.59
C ILE A 7 -8.20 -4.89 -11.45
N VAL A 8 -8.62 -6.04 -10.89
CA VAL A 8 -9.49 -6.97 -11.59
C VAL A 8 -10.95 -6.49 -11.51
N LYS A 9 -11.59 -6.34 -12.66
CA LYS A 9 -12.98 -5.89 -12.77
C LYS A 9 -13.92 -6.71 -11.88
N GLY A 10 -14.62 -6.03 -10.98
CA GLY A 10 -15.57 -6.63 -10.04
C GLY A 10 -14.94 -7.35 -8.83
N LYS A 11 -13.61 -7.41 -8.73
CA LYS A 11 -12.90 -8.03 -7.59
C LYS A 11 -12.00 -7.04 -6.83
N GLY A 12 -11.54 -5.99 -7.50
CA GLY A 12 -10.64 -5.00 -6.93
C GLY A 12 -9.16 -5.40 -7.08
N PRO A 13 -8.27 -4.93 -6.20
CA PRO A 13 -6.84 -5.18 -6.33
C PRO A 13 -6.51 -6.65 -6.16
N ALA A 14 -5.65 -7.16 -7.04
CA ALA A 14 -5.08 -8.50 -7.02
C ALA A 14 -3.55 -8.40 -7.02
N ILE A 15 -2.92 -8.84 -5.94
CA ILE A 15 -1.46 -8.88 -5.81
C ILE A 15 -0.96 -10.19 -6.41
N PHE A 16 -0.02 -10.13 -7.36
CA PHE A 16 0.42 -11.34 -8.07
C PHE A 16 1.28 -12.26 -7.21
N ASN A 17 2.16 -11.69 -6.39
CA ASN A 17 3.04 -12.41 -5.46
C ASN A 17 2.78 -11.93 -4.03
N PRO A 18 1.74 -12.43 -3.34
CA PRO A 18 1.41 -11.97 -2.00
C PRO A 18 2.46 -12.45 -0.98
N VAL A 19 2.84 -11.57 -0.05
CA VAL A 19 3.80 -11.87 1.02
C VAL A 19 3.24 -12.94 1.97
N ARG A 20 4.03 -13.98 2.25
CA ARG A 20 3.69 -15.10 3.15
C ARG A 20 4.69 -15.25 4.29
N GLU A 21 5.96 -14.99 4.04
CA GLU A 21 7.05 -15.15 4.99
C GLU A 21 8.05 -13.98 4.90
N ALA A 22 9.06 -14.00 5.77
CA ALA A 22 10.04 -12.91 5.86
C ALA A 22 10.81 -12.69 4.55
N ALA A 23 11.20 -13.77 3.87
CA ALA A 23 11.98 -13.70 2.62
C ALA A 23 11.21 -13.04 1.47
N ASP A 24 9.87 -13.06 1.49
CA ASP A 24 9.05 -12.38 0.48
C ASP A 24 9.12 -10.84 0.59
N VAL A 25 9.65 -10.33 1.71
CA VAL A 25 9.81 -8.89 1.95
C VAL A 25 11.12 -8.37 1.38
N ASP A 26 12.16 -9.20 1.25
CA ASP A 26 13.46 -8.81 0.71
C ASP A 26 13.40 -8.07 -0.65
N PRO A 27 12.52 -8.42 -1.61
CA PRO A 27 12.40 -7.67 -2.86
C PRO A 27 11.61 -6.36 -2.74
N VAL A 28 10.96 -6.07 -1.61
CA VAL A 28 10.20 -4.84 -1.39
C VAL A 28 11.17 -3.67 -1.30
N ARG A 29 10.87 -2.62 -2.06
CA ARG A 29 11.67 -1.39 -2.11
C ARG A 29 10.99 -0.26 -1.38
N GLU A 30 11.77 0.70 -0.93
CA GLU A 30 11.25 1.98 -0.50
C GLU A 30 10.39 2.63 -1.60
N PHE A 31 9.41 3.42 -1.18
CA PHE A 31 8.56 4.16 -2.11
C PHE A 31 9.11 5.57 -2.28
N VAL A 32 9.46 5.93 -3.51
CA VAL A 32 9.86 7.29 -3.89
C VAL A 32 8.74 7.87 -4.75
N PRO A 33 7.86 8.74 -4.21
CA PRO A 33 6.69 9.25 -4.92
C PRO A 33 7.05 10.01 -6.21
N GLU A 34 8.13 10.78 -6.18
CA GLU A 34 8.59 11.62 -7.28
C GLU A 34 8.99 10.78 -8.50
N GLU A 35 9.48 9.56 -8.27
CA GLU A 35 9.86 8.61 -9.32
C GLU A 35 8.67 7.73 -9.74
N SER A 36 7.89 7.27 -8.76
CA SER A 36 6.88 6.23 -8.98
C SER A 36 5.54 6.78 -9.47
N VAL A 37 5.15 7.95 -8.96
CA VAL A 37 3.83 8.57 -9.20
C VAL A 37 3.92 10.11 -9.35
N PRO A 38 4.84 10.65 -10.18
CA PRO A 38 5.02 12.11 -10.31
C PRO A 38 3.71 12.84 -10.68
N TYR A 39 2.84 12.18 -11.43
CA TYR A 39 1.54 12.68 -11.84
C TYR A 39 0.58 12.98 -10.67
N VAL A 40 0.74 12.35 -9.50
CA VAL A 40 -0.09 12.65 -8.31
C VAL A 40 0.25 14.04 -7.77
N GLY A 41 1.54 14.36 -7.63
CA GLY A 41 1.99 15.68 -7.19
C GLY A 41 1.63 16.79 -8.17
N GLU A 42 1.71 16.49 -9.48
CA GLU A 42 1.26 17.40 -10.54
C GLU A 42 -0.25 17.66 -10.44
N ALA A 43 -1.07 16.62 -10.30
CA ALA A 43 -2.52 16.74 -10.17
C ALA A 43 -2.91 17.55 -8.91
N LEU A 44 -2.27 17.31 -7.76
CA LEU A 44 -2.50 18.09 -6.55
C LEU A 44 -2.11 19.57 -6.75
N SER A 45 -1.04 19.85 -7.47
CA SER A 45 -0.61 21.22 -7.80
C SER A 45 -1.61 21.94 -8.71
N ILE A 46 -2.17 21.25 -9.70
CA ILE A 46 -3.24 21.77 -10.56
C ILE A 46 -4.49 22.05 -9.74
N LEU A 47 -4.96 21.07 -8.96
CA LEU A 47 -6.15 21.22 -8.10
C LEU A 47 -6.00 22.40 -7.13
N ARG A 48 -4.82 22.60 -6.54
CA ARG A 48 -4.58 23.73 -5.64
C ARG A 48 -4.72 25.09 -6.32
N LYS A 49 -4.31 25.20 -7.59
CA LYS A 49 -4.49 26.43 -8.39
C LYS A 49 -5.95 26.65 -8.76
N GLU A 50 -6.63 25.62 -9.24
CA GLU A 50 -8.04 25.69 -9.68
C GLU A 50 -8.99 26.04 -8.54
N VAL A 51 -8.76 25.49 -7.35
CA VAL A 51 -9.59 25.78 -6.16
C VAL A 51 -9.35 27.19 -5.61
N ASN A 52 -8.26 27.86 -5.98
CA ASN A 52 -7.98 29.27 -5.65
C ASN A 52 -8.19 29.65 -4.16
N ASN A 53 -7.84 28.74 -3.25
CA ASN A 53 -8.08 28.87 -1.80
C ASN A 53 -9.55 29.08 -1.38
N GLU A 54 -10.53 28.85 -2.26
CA GLU A 54 -11.96 28.87 -1.93
C GLU A 54 -12.38 27.63 -1.13
N SER A 55 -11.56 26.57 -1.16
CA SER A 55 -11.77 25.33 -0.41
C SER A 55 -10.44 24.63 -0.12
N ALA A 56 -10.47 23.64 0.75
CA ALA A 56 -9.32 22.78 1.04
C ALA A 56 -9.14 21.72 -0.05
N VAL A 57 -7.90 21.49 -0.48
CA VAL A 57 -7.51 20.31 -1.28
C VAL A 57 -7.06 19.24 -0.30
N LEU A 58 -7.71 18.08 -0.34
CA LEU A 58 -7.38 16.94 0.50
C LEU A 58 -6.53 15.95 -0.29
N ASP A 59 -5.42 15.53 0.29
CA ASP A 59 -4.68 14.37 -0.16
C ASP A 59 -5.24 13.10 0.51
N PHE A 60 -4.73 11.95 0.08
CA PHE A 60 -5.12 10.68 0.65
C PHE A 60 -4.03 9.64 0.48
N VAL A 61 -3.79 8.89 1.56
CA VAL A 61 -2.85 7.77 1.59
C VAL A 61 -3.46 6.60 2.36
N GLY A 62 -3.12 5.39 1.96
CA GLY A 62 -3.54 4.19 2.68
C GLY A 62 -2.74 4.02 3.97
N ALA A 63 -3.42 3.72 5.08
CA ALA A 63 -2.73 3.38 6.32
C ALA A 63 -1.87 2.11 6.15
N THR A 64 -0.72 2.08 6.83
CA THR A 64 0.28 0.99 6.77
C THR A 64 -0.35 -0.40 6.88
N PHE A 65 -1.17 -0.65 7.90
CA PHE A 65 -1.82 -1.95 8.09
C PHE A 65 -2.79 -2.30 6.95
N THR A 66 -3.50 -1.31 6.41
CA THR A 66 -4.44 -1.52 5.29
C THR A 66 -3.67 -1.94 4.04
N LEU A 67 -2.58 -1.24 3.71
CA LEU A 67 -1.72 -1.60 2.58
C LEU A 67 -1.10 -2.99 2.75
N ALA A 68 -0.51 -3.25 3.93
CA ALA A 68 0.05 -4.56 4.26
C ALA A 68 -1.00 -5.69 4.17
N SER A 69 -2.26 -5.41 4.54
CA SER A 69 -3.33 -6.40 4.45
C SER A 69 -3.61 -6.82 3.01
N TYR A 70 -3.61 -5.90 2.04
CA TYR A 70 -3.75 -6.27 0.62
C TYR A 70 -2.57 -7.12 0.14
N VAL A 71 -1.35 -6.70 0.49
CA VAL A 71 -0.11 -7.38 0.10
C VAL A 71 -0.04 -8.80 0.66
N VAL A 72 -0.45 -9.01 1.90
CA VAL A 72 -0.44 -10.34 2.53
C VAL A 72 -1.66 -11.17 2.14
N GLU A 73 -2.86 -10.60 2.07
CA GLU A 73 -4.07 -11.35 1.70
C GLU A 73 -4.04 -11.77 0.23
N GLY A 74 -3.43 -10.94 -0.62
CA GLY A 74 -3.39 -11.06 -2.08
C GLY A 74 -4.46 -10.24 -2.80
N GLY A 75 -5.22 -9.44 -2.07
CA GLY A 75 -6.37 -8.69 -2.56
C GLY A 75 -7.40 -8.45 -1.45
N SER A 76 -8.61 -8.07 -1.83
CA SER A 76 -9.72 -7.87 -0.89
C SER A 76 -10.02 -9.13 -0.09
N SER A 77 -10.17 -9.00 1.23
CA SER A 77 -10.45 -10.11 2.14
C SER A 77 -11.50 -9.73 3.16
N LYS A 78 -12.45 -10.64 3.45
CA LYS A 78 -13.50 -10.41 4.45
C LYS A 78 -13.04 -10.73 5.87
N HIS A 79 -12.12 -11.66 6.01
CA HIS A 79 -11.75 -12.23 7.31
C HIS A 79 -10.37 -11.79 7.78
N PHE A 80 -9.49 -11.38 6.85
CA PHE A 80 -8.12 -10.95 7.13
C PHE A 80 -7.30 -12.03 7.86
N SER A 81 -7.62 -13.30 7.61
CA SER A 81 -7.09 -14.43 8.37
C SER A 81 -5.58 -14.60 8.17
N LYS A 82 -5.03 -14.23 7.00
CA LYS A 82 -3.60 -14.40 6.70
C LYS A 82 -2.78 -13.33 7.39
N ILE A 83 -3.16 -12.05 7.28
CA ILE A 83 -2.45 -10.96 7.94
C ILE A 83 -2.55 -11.07 9.47
N LYS A 84 -3.72 -11.44 10.01
CA LYS A 84 -3.88 -11.71 11.45
C LYS A 84 -3.01 -12.87 11.89
N ARG A 85 -3.01 -13.99 11.16
CA ARG A 85 -2.13 -15.12 11.48
C ARG A 85 -0.67 -14.69 11.49
N LEU A 86 -0.22 -13.91 10.51
CA LEU A 86 1.15 -13.41 10.46
C LEU A 86 1.47 -12.52 11.68
N ALA A 87 0.57 -11.60 12.02
CA ALA A 87 0.72 -10.74 13.20
C ALA A 87 0.81 -11.53 14.52
N PHE A 88 -0.02 -12.57 14.69
CA PHE A 88 -0.07 -13.33 15.95
C PHE A 88 0.99 -14.44 16.04
N SER A 89 1.34 -15.09 14.93
CA SER A 89 2.31 -16.20 14.92
C SER A 89 3.74 -15.75 14.66
N GLN A 90 3.94 -14.63 13.96
CA GLN A 90 5.26 -14.12 13.57
C GLN A 90 5.31 -12.59 13.70
N PRO A 91 5.14 -12.04 14.92
CA PRO A 91 5.06 -10.60 15.13
C PRO A 91 6.31 -9.86 14.64
N LYS A 92 7.50 -10.48 14.69
CA LYS A 92 8.74 -9.88 14.16
C LYS A 92 8.70 -9.69 12.63
N VAL A 93 8.13 -10.64 11.89
CA VAL A 93 7.98 -10.51 10.43
C VAL A 93 6.98 -9.39 10.12
N HIS A 94 5.86 -9.36 10.86
CA HIS A 94 4.82 -8.35 10.70
C HIS A 94 5.31 -6.92 11.01
N HIS A 95 5.93 -6.70 12.16
CA HIS A 95 6.32 -5.36 12.62
C HIS A 95 7.65 -4.86 12.08
N VAL A 96 8.65 -5.74 11.95
CA VAL A 96 10.02 -5.32 11.59
C VAL A 96 10.28 -5.42 10.09
N HIS A 97 9.63 -6.36 9.40
CA HIS A 97 9.95 -6.59 7.99
C HIS A 97 8.90 -5.93 7.12
N ILE A 98 7.60 -6.11 7.39
CA ILE A 98 6.56 -5.59 6.48
C ILE A 98 6.32 -4.09 6.69
N PHE A 99 6.07 -3.65 7.93
CA PHE A 99 5.59 -2.29 8.19
C PHE A 99 6.52 -1.16 7.75
N PRO A 100 7.85 -1.25 7.87
CA PRO A 100 8.75 -0.15 7.49
C PRO A 100 8.65 0.28 6.02
N TYR A 101 8.18 -0.59 5.12
CA TYR A 101 8.01 -0.24 3.70
C TYR A 101 6.68 0.46 3.38
N PHE A 102 5.77 0.53 4.35
CA PHE A 102 4.44 1.16 4.19
C PHE A 102 4.24 2.34 5.16
N THR A 103 5.33 2.90 5.67
CA THR A 103 5.32 4.19 6.37
C THR A 103 5.47 5.31 5.35
N THR A 104 4.71 6.38 5.54
CA THR A 104 4.75 7.63 4.75
C THR A 104 5.83 8.56 5.26
#